data_AF-A0A4Q5XVZ5-F1
#
_entry.id   AF-A0A4Q5XVZ5-F1
#
_cell.length_a   1.000
_cell.length_b   1.000
_cell.length_c   1.000
_cell.angle_alpha   90.00
_cell.angle_beta   90.00
_cell.angle_gamma   90.00
#
_symmetry.space_group_name_H-M   'P 1'
#
loop_
_entity.id
_entity.type
_entity.pdbx_description
1 polymer ?
#
loop_
_entity_poly.entity_id
_entity_poly.type
_entity_poly.pdbx_seq_one_letter_code
_entity_poly.pdbx_strand_id
1 'polypeptide(L)' 'MTVFNDLWSKQNGRCAICGEPMPRGRFDVPHATVWKKKRPTFDHIRPRVKGGADDPANLQLAHADCNWRKGDAWRPNG' A
#
# COMPACT_ATOMS: atom_id res chain seq x y z
N MET A 1 3.00 14.51 12.57
CA MET A 1 3.48 13.55 11.56
C MET A 1 2.26 12.87 10.94
N THR A 2 2.11 12.86 9.62
CA THR A 2 0.95 12.21 8.97
C THR A 2 1.10 10.69 8.98
N VAL A 3 -0.01 9.95 9.05
CA VAL A 3 -0.03 8.47 8.99
C VAL A 3 0.75 7.95 7.78
N PHE A 4 0.67 8.66 6.64
CA PHE A 4 1.46 8.36 5.46
C PHE A 4 2.98 8.33 5.72
N ASN A 5 3.52 9.34 6.39
CA ASN A 5 4.96 9.45 6.62
C ASN A 5 5.47 8.41 7.63
N ASP A 6 4.65 8.06 8.62
CA ASP A 6 4.96 6.99 9.57
C ASP A 6 5.05 5.63 8.86
N LEU A 7 4.02 5.28 8.09
CA LEU A 7 4.01 4.04 7.30
C LEU A 7 5.13 4.01 6.26
N TRP A 8 5.37 5.13 5.58
CA TRP A 8 6.46 5.23 4.61
C TRP A 8 7.82 4.96 5.26
N SER A 9 8.06 5.52 6.45
CA SER A 9 9.33 5.33 7.17
C SER A 9 9.45 3.91 7.69
N LYS A 10 8.38 3.34 8.27
CA LYS A 10 8.33 1.95 8.73
C LYS A 10 8.59 0.95 7.60
N GLN A 11 8.06 1.21 6.42
CA GLN A 11 8.24 0.37 5.24
C GLN A 11 9.46 0.75 4.41
N ASN A 12 10.25 1.73 4.84
CA ASN A 12 11.41 2.25 4.12
C ASN A 12 11.11 2.62 2.65
N GLY A 13 9.92 3.17 2.39
CA GLY A 13 9.44 3.50 1.05
C GLY A 13 9.16 2.30 0.14
N ARG A 14 9.01 1.10 0.70
CA ARG A 14 8.74 -0.15 -0.05
C ARG A 14 7.29 -0.58 0.11
N CYS A 15 6.76 -1.22 -0.92
CA CYS A 15 5.41 -1.78 -0.93
C CYS A 15 5.32 -2.95 0.04
N ALA A 16 4.34 -2.95 0.93
CA ALA A 16 4.17 -4.02 1.91
C ALA A 16 3.68 -5.35 1.30
N ILE A 17 3.19 -5.34 0.05
CA ILE A 17 2.70 -6.55 -0.64
C ILE A 17 3.84 -7.23 -1.41
N CYS A 18 4.58 -6.49 -2.23
CA CYS A 18 5.60 -7.05 -3.12
C CYS A 18 7.04 -6.75 -2.68
N GLY A 19 7.26 -5.88 -1.69
CA GLY A 19 8.59 -5.49 -1.20
C GLY A 19 9.36 -4.51 -2.09
N GLU A 20 8.84 -4.17 -3.27
CA GLU A 20 9.47 -3.26 -4.23
C GLU A 20 9.35 -1.78 -3.81
N PRO A 21 10.32 -0.92 -4.16
CA PRO A 21 10.26 0.51 -3.87
C PRO A 21 9.04 1.20 -4.52
N MET A 22 8.47 2.15 -3.80
CA MET A 22 7.37 2.99 -4.28
C MET A 22 7.91 4.37 -4.69
N PRO A 23 7.48 4.91 -5.84
CA PRO A 23 7.74 6.31 -6.18
C PRO A 23 6.95 7.22 -5.22
N ARG A 24 7.57 8.30 -4.74
CA ARG A 24 6.93 9.23 -3.79
C ARG A 24 6.17 10.34 -4.52
N GLY A 25 6.59 10.68 -5.73
CA GLY A 25 5.99 11.68 -6.59
C GLY A 25 5.82 11.23 -8.03
N ARG A 26 4.90 11.88 -8.75
CA ARG A 26 4.59 11.61 -10.16
C ARG A 26 5.80 11.74 -11.08
N PHE A 27 6.77 12.58 -10.69
CA PHE A 27 8.00 12.84 -11.42
C PHE A 27 9.07 11.75 -11.23
N ASP A 28 8.90 10.86 -10.24
CA ASP A 28 9.84 9.75 -9.99
C ASP A 28 9.68 8.61 -11.00
N VAL A 29 8.69 8.68 -11.88
CA VAL A 29 8.40 7.64 -12.87
C VAL A 29 8.36 8.21 -14.29
N PRO A 30 8.77 7.42 -15.30
CA PRO A 30 8.89 7.91 -16.68
C PRO A 30 7.55 8.30 -17.31
N HIS A 31 6.43 7.72 -16.85
CA HIS A 31 5.15 7.90 -17.51
C HIS A 31 3.97 7.93 -16.52
N ALA A 32 2.94 8.73 -16.83
CA ALA A 32 1.77 8.89 -15.96
C ALA A 32 0.97 7.59 -15.76
N THR A 33 1.01 6.67 -16.73
CA THR A 33 0.40 5.34 -16.58
C THR A 33 1.15 4.47 -15.59
N VAL A 34 2.49 4.58 -15.53
CA VAL A 34 3.31 3.91 -14.51
C VAL A 34 3.01 4.49 -13.13
N TRP A 35 2.87 5.82 -13.02
CA TRP A 35 2.45 6.46 -11.77
C TRP A 35 1.11 5.94 -11.28
N LYS A 36 0.10 5.85 -12.16
CA LYS A 36 -1.23 5.32 -11.77
C LYS A 36 -1.16 3.91 -11.14
N LYS A 37 -0.23 3.06 -11.61
CA LYS A 37 -0.02 1.68 -11.15
C LYS A 37 0.89 1.58 -9.92
N LYS A 38 2.02 2.30 -9.93
CA LYS A 38 3.04 2.24 -8.88
C LYS A 38 2.88 3.31 -7.80
N ARG A 39 1.90 4.20 -7.85
CA ARG A 39 1.70 5.16 -6.76
C ARG A 39 1.43 4.43 -5.43
N PRO A 40 1.94 4.93 -4.30
CA PRO A 40 1.63 4.43 -2.98
C PRO A 40 0.16 4.71 -2.66
N THR A 41 -0.54 3.70 -2.17
CA THR A 41 -1.94 3.75 -1.75
C THR A 41 -2.08 3.09 -0.39
N PHE A 42 -3.08 3.49 0.40
CA PHE A 42 -3.38 2.84 1.66
C PHE A 42 -4.13 1.53 1.41
N ASP A 43 -3.57 0.43 1.92
CA ASP A 43 -4.14 -0.91 1.93
C ASP A 43 -4.42 -1.33 3.38
N HIS A 44 -5.57 -1.97 3.60
CA HIS A 44 -5.92 -2.52 4.91
C HIS A 44 -5.41 -3.96 4.98
N ILE A 45 -4.57 -4.26 5.98
CA ILE A 45 -4.03 -5.62 6.20
C ILE A 45 -5.18 -6.58 6.48
N ARG A 46 -6.01 -6.25 7.49
CA ARG A 46 -7.24 -6.95 7.83
C ARG A 46 -8.45 -6.14 7.31
N PRO A 47 -9.30 -6.73 6.43
CA PRO A 47 -10.49 -6.05 5.95
C PRO A 47 -11.42 -5.64 7.10
N ARG A 48 -12.03 -4.45 6.99
CA ARG A 48 -13.03 -3.95 7.96
C ARG A 48 -14.14 -4.96 8.25
N VAL A 49 -14.59 -5.68 7.23
CA VAL A 49 -15.68 -6.67 7.33
C VAL A 49 -15.34 -7.84 8.27
N LYS A 50 -14.05 -8.08 8.52
CA LYS A 50 -13.56 -9.13 9.44
C LYS A 50 -13.08 -8.58 10.79
N GLY A 51 -13.45 -7.35 11.15
CA GLY A 51 -13.05 -6.72 12.42
C GLY A 51 -11.66 -6.06 12.39
N GLY A 52 -11.17 -5.68 11.20
CA GLY A 52 -9.99 -4.81 11.10
C GLY A 52 -10.37 -3.37 11.47
N ALA A 53 -9.75 -2.83 12.52
CA ALA A 53 -9.88 -1.42 12.88
C ALA A 53 -9.23 -0.53 11.81
N ASP A 54 -9.69 0.71 11.67
CA ASP A 54 -9.06 1.76 10.83
C ASP A 54 -7.78 2.31 11.49
N ASP A 55 -7.20 1.56 12.43
CA ASP A 55 -5.98 1.94 13.12
C ASP A 55 -4.80 1.99 12.15
N PRO A 56 -3.86 2.93 12.36
CA PRO A 56 -2.60 2.99 11.60
C PRO A 56 -1.80 1.68 11.65
N ALA A 57 -2.02 0.85 12.67
CA ALA A 57 -1.39 -0.47 12.80
C ALA A 57 -1.96 -1.52 11.82
N ASN A 58 -3.19 -1.32 11.32
CA ASN A 58 -3.84 -2.18 10.34
C ASN A 58 -3.76 -1.61 8.91
N LEU A 59 -3.15 -0.43 8.75
CA LEU A 59 -2.91 0.22 7.48
C LEU A 59 -1.47 0.01 7.04
N GLN A 60 -1.28 -0.20 5.74
CA GLN A 60 0.03 -0.27 5.11
C GLN A 60 0.02 0.45 3.77
N LEU A 61 1.18 0.90 3.31
CA LEU A 61 1.33 1.46 1.97
C LEU A 61 1.64 0.33 0.97
N ALA A 62 0.85 0.27 -0.08
CA ALA A 62 1.05 -0.65 -1.20
C ALA A 62 0.91 0.08 -2.53
N HIS A 63 1.55 -0.43 -3.60
CA HIS A 63 1.30 0.06 -4.95
C HIS A 63 -0.19 -0.04 -5.27
N ALA A 64 -0.73 0.93 -6.01
CA ALA A 64 -2.11 0.89 -6.49
C ALA A 64 -2.42 -0.41 -7.26
N ASP A 65 -1.49 -0.88 -8.08
CA ASP A 65 -1.61 -2.12 -8.84
C ASP A 65 -1.54 -3.37 -7.94
N CYS A 66 -0.64 -3.39 -6.95
CA CYS A 66 -0.57 -4.49 -5.99
C CYS A 66 -1.83 -4.56 -5.13
N ASN A 67 -2.34 -3.41 -4.69
CA ASN A 67 -3.60 -3.31 -3.95
C ASN A 67 -4.78 -3.76 -4.82
N TRP A 68 -4.84 -3.32 -6.08
CA TRP A 68 -5.86 -3.78 -7.03
C TRP A 68 -5.79 -5.28 -7.32
N ARG A 69 -4.59 -5.83 -7.48
CA ARG A 69 -4.35 -7.27 -7.68
C ARG A 69 -4.68 -8.09 -6.42
N LYS A 70 -4.47 -7.51 -5.24
CA LYS A 70 -4.88 -8.10 -3.95
C LYS A 70 -6.41 -8.13 -3.85
N GLY A 71 -7.11 -7.04 -4.16
CA GLY A 71 -8.59 -6.99 -4.17
C GLY A 71 -9.21 -7.57 -2.89
N ASP A 72 -10.13 -8.52 -3.06
CA ASP A 72 -10.75 -9.34 -2.00
C ASP A 72 -10.01 -10.67 -1.73
N ALA A 73 -8.83 -10.88 -2.34
CA ALA A 73 -8.10 -12.13 -2.20
C ALA A 73 -7.40 -12.29 -0.82
N TRP A 74 -7.86 -11.60 0.24
CA TRP A 74 -7.43 -11.90 1.61
C TRP A 74 -7.89 -13.30 1.98
N ARG A 75 -7.05 -14.27 1.64
CA ARG A 75 -7.15 -15.64 2.14
C ARG A 75 -6.32 -15.66 3.42
N PRO A 76 -6.92 -15.92 4.61
CA PRO A 76 -6.11 -16.38 5.72
C PRO A 76 -5.43 -17.66 5.21
N ASN A 77 -4.11 -17.73 5.28
CA ASN A 77 -3.41 -18.97 4.96
C ASN A 77 -4.12 -20.10 5.72
N GLY A 78 -4.53 -21.14 4.96
CA GLY A 78 -4.96 -22.40 5.53
C GLY A 78 -3.81 -23.10 6.23
#